data_AF-A0A970PB32-F1
#
_entry.id   AF-A0A970PB32-F1
#
_cell.length_a   1.000
_cell.length_b   1.000
_cell.length_c   1.000
_cell.angle_alpha   90.00
_cell.angle_beta   90.00
_cell.angle_gamma   90.00
#
_symmetry.space_group_name_H-M   'P 1'
#
loop_
_entity.id
_entity.type
_entity.pdbx_description
1 polymer ?
#
loop_
_entity_poly.entity_id
_entity_poly.type
_entity_poly.pdbx_seq_one_letter_code
_entity_poly.pdbx_strand_id
1 'polypeptide(L)'
;EQICRFASARHGLSTIILRPGFICDESVEFPATLRLLSCMVEVRDVARAHLAALECDARIRQDTFIITADSPLSRIDPLNFFADRRGCLEALYPGIGAWIDDGTLDPRTITEWYTIEHARQVLGWQPRRNFRLPEGGVGDVV
;
A
#
# COMPACT_ATOMS: atom_id res chain seq x y z
N GLU A 1 15.59 7.20 -10.42
CA GLU A 1 15.09 6.29 -11.47
C GLU A 1 15.72 6.51 -12.84
N GLN A 2 15.65 7.72 -13.42
CA GLN A 2 16.16 7.96 -14.78
C GLN A 2 17.67 7.70 -14.95
N ILE A 3 18.49 8.02 -13.93
CA ILE A 3 19.92 7.71 -13.94
C ILE A 3 20.17 6.19 -13.93
N CYS A 4 19.39 5.43 -13.15
CA CYS A 4 19.46 3.97 -13.15
C CYS A 4 19.11 3.40 -14.52
N ARG A 5 18.04 3.89 -15.15
CA ARG A 5 17.66 3.51 -16.52
C ARG A 5 18.77 3.79 -17.52
N PHE A 6 19.39 4.97 -17.45
CA PHE A 6 20.55 5.31 -18.27
C PHE A 6 21.70 4.32 -18.04
N ALA A 7 22.05 4.04 -16.78
CA ALA A 7 23.14 3.14 -16.44
C ALA A 7 22.88 1.70 -16.90
N SER A 8 21.66 1.17 -16.73
CA SER A 8 21.25 -0.14 -17.25
C SER A 8 21.39 -0.23 -18.75
N ALA A 9 20.91 0.78 -19.49
CA ALA A 9 21.00 0.82 -20.95
C ALA A 9 22.45 0.97 -21.45
N ARG A 10 23.25 1.81 -20.78
CA ARG A 10 24.60 2.17 -21.21
C ARG A 10 25.68 1.16 -20.81
N HIS A 11 25.50 0.51 -19.66
CA HIS A 11 26.52 -0.33 -19.02
C HIS A 11 26.05 -1.77 -18.75
N GLY A 12 24.80 -2.11 -19.10
CA GLY A 12 24.28 -3.47 -18.92
C GLY A 12 24.03 -3.86 -17.46
N LEU A 13 23.96 -2.88 -16.54
CA LEU A 13 23.65 -3.12 -15.14
C LEU A 13 22.18 -3.49 -14.98
N SER A 14 21.87 -4.58 -14.27
CA SER A 14 20.50 -4.80 -13.81
C SER A 14 20.19 -3.83 -12.67
N THR A 15 19.04 -3.15 -12.72
CA THR A 15 18.60 -2.27 -11.64
C THR A 15 17.11 -2.39 -11.39
N ILE A 16 16.77 -2.84 -10.19
CA ILE A 16 15.40 -2.87 -9.69
C ILE A 16 15.19 -1.71 -8.73
N ILE A 17 14.10 -0.99 -8.91
CA ILE A 17 13.75 0.17 -8.09
C ILE A 17 12.52 -0.20 -7.28
N LEU A 18 12.67 -0.23 -5.96
CA LEU A 18 11.55 -0.40 -5.04
C LEU A 18 11.12 0.98 -4.54
N ARG A 19 9.82 1.27 -4.65
CA ARG A 19 9.19 2.50 -4.16
C ARG A 19 8.30 2.15 -2.98
N PRO A 20 8.88 1.98 -1.78
CA PRO A 20 8.07 1.89 -0.59
C PRO A 20 7.27 3.18 -0.41
N GLY A 21 6.01 3.03 -0.02
CA GLY A 21 5.22 4.16 0.43
C GLY A 21 5.61 4.59 1.85
N PHE A 22 4.65 5.00 2.66
CA PHE A 22 4.90 5.40 4.05
C PHE A 22 5.28 4.16 4.89
N ILE A 23 6.53 4.03 5.30
CA ILE A 23 6.99 2.85 6.05
C ILE A 23 6.57 2.98 7.53
N CYS A 24 5.97 1.92 8.07
CA CYS A 24 5.65 1.79 9.49
C CYS A 24 6.27 0.52 10.10
N ASP A 25 6.38 0.48 11.43
CA ASP A 25 6.66 -0.76 12.17
C ASP A 25 5.38 -1.35 12.76
N GLU A 26 5.52 -2.47 13.47
CA GLU A 26 4.42 -3.24 14.04
C GLU A 26 3.60 -2.49 15.11
N SER A 27 4.19 -1.50 15.79
CA SER A 27 3.58 -0.74 16.89
C SER A 27 2.54 0.31 16.46
N VAL A 28 2.38 0.55 15.16
CA VAL A 28 1.35 1.47 14.67
C VAL A 28 -0.03 0.84 14.86
N GLU A 29 -0.84 1.50 15.68
CA GLU A 29 -2.20 1.11 16.04
C GLU A 29 -3.27 1.94 15.31
N PHE A 30 -4.52 1.49 15.40
CA PHE A 30 -5.67 2.27 14.95
C PHE A 30 -5.81 3.56 15.79
N PRO A 31 -6.13 4.72 15.20
CA PRO A 31 -6.56 4.95 13.81
C PRO A 31 -5.43 5.15 12.79
N ALA A 32 -4.17 5.25 13.21
CA ALA A 32 -3.05 5.53 12.31
C ALA A 32 -2.84 4.44 11.23
N THR A 33 -3.25 3.20 11.52
CA THR A 33 -3.29 2.09 10.55
C THR A 33 -4.18 2.37 9.34
N LEU A 34 -5.09 3.35 9.36
CA LEU A 34 -5.91 3.75 8.20
C LEU A 34 -5.05 4.01 6.95
N ARG A 35 -3.82 4.50 7.13
CA ARG A 35 -2.91 4.78 6.02
C ARG A 35 -2.47 3.52 5.25
N LEU A 36 -2.68 2.31 5.80
CA LEU A 36 -2.54 1.04 5.06
C LEU A 36 -3.56 0.89 3.93
N LEU A 37 -4.65 1.68 3.92
CA LEU A 37 -5.55 1.79 2.76
C LEU A 37 -5.03 2.70 1.65
N SER A 38 -4.10 3.61 1.93
CA SER A 38 -3.61 4.55 0.94
C SER A 38 -2.22 4.18 0.46
N CYS A 39 -1.20 4.45 1.27
CA CYS A 39 0.19 4.37 0.86
C CYS A 39 1.13 3.78 1.90
N MET A 40 0.65 3.32 3.06
CA MET A 40 1.51 2.75 4.10
C MET A 40 1.92 1.31 3.80
N VAL A 41 3.08 0.91 4.32
CA VAL A 41 3.61 -0.46 4.26
C VAL A 41 4.41 -0.77 5.51
N GLU A 42 4.35 -2.01 5.96
CA GLU A 42 5.12 -2.44 7.12
C GLU A 42 6.60 -2.73 6.75
N VAL A 43 7.53 -2.44 7.65
CA VAL A 43 8.97 -2.51 7.38
C VAL A 43 9.48 -3.91 7.01
N ARG A 44 8.97 -4.98 7.63
CA ARG A 44 9.29 -6.36 7.25
C ARG A 44 8.74 -6.70 5.88
N ASP A 45 7.63 -6.10 5.46
CA ASP A 45 7.09 -6.23 4.11
C ASP A 45 8.01 -5.59 3.06
N VAL A 46 8.58 -4.42 3.37
CA VAL A 46 9.61 -3.77 2.56
C VAL A 46 10.88 -4.62 2.50
N ALA A 47 11.33 -5.19 3.61
CA ALA A 47 12.48 -6.09 3.63
C ALA A 47 12.25 -7.33 2.74
N ARG A 48 11.05 -7.92 2.78
CA ARG A 48 10.70 -9.03 1.87
C ARG A 48 10.64 -8.62 0.40
N ALA A 49 10.31 -7.36 0.10
CA ALA A 49 10.37 -6.85 -1.28
C ALA A 49 11.83 -6.79 -1.79
N HIS A 50 12.77 -6.44 -0.92
CA HIS A 50 14.20 -6.48 -1.27
C HIS A 50 14.68 -7.91 -1.52
N LEU A 51 14.28 -8.87 -0.68
CA LEU A 51 14.59 -10.29 -0.93
C LEU A 51 13.99 -10.77 -2.26
N ALA A 52 12.71 -10.48 -2.51
CA ALA A 52 12.06 -10.83 -3.77
C ALA A 52 12.75 -10.19 -4.99
N ALA A 53 13.21 -8.94 -4.88
CA ALA A 53 13.96 -8.29 -5.94
C ALA A 53 15.33 -8.94 -6.20
N LEU A 54 16.00 -9.45 -5.17
CA LEU A 54 17.27 -10.17 -5.32
C LEU A 54 17.08 -11.58 -5.92
N GLU A 55 15.94 -12.21 -5.65
CA GLU A 55 15.61 -13.58 -6.08
C GLU A 55 14.87 -13.64 -7.42
N CYS A 56 14.41 -12.49 -7.94
CA CYS A 56 13.65 -12.45 -9.19
C CYS A 56 14.51 -12.77 -10.42
N ASP A 57 13.84 -12.97 -11.56
CA ASP A 57 14.48 -13.37 -12.80
C ASP A 57 15.57 -12.37 -13.24
N ALA A 58 16.81 -12.87 -13.38
CA ALA A 58 17.98 -12.09 -13.78
C ALA A 58 17.84 -11.42 -15.17
N ARG A 59 16.82 -11.80 -15.97
CA ARG A 59 16.49 -11.14 -17.24
C ARG A 59 15.89 -9.74 -17.04
N ILE A 60 15.40 -9.40 -15.85
CA ILE A 60 14.93 -8.05 -15.53
C ILE A 60 16.14 -7.12 -15.51
N ARG A 61 16.25 -6.28 -16.54
CA ARG A 61 17.35 -5.30 -16.67
C ARG A 61 17.06 -4.00 -15.95
N GLN A 62 15.82 -3.49 -16.06
CA GLN A 62 15.40 -2.29 -15.36
C GLN A 62 13.90 -2.33 -15.16
N ASP A 63 13.47 -2.16 -13.91
CA ASP A 63 12.04 -2.05 -13.60
C ASP A 63 11.81 -1.28 -12.28
N THR A 64 10.59 -0.83 -12.06
CA THR A 64 10.17 -0.05 -10.89
C THR A 64 8.90 -0.64 -10.29
N PHE A 65 8.90 -0.90 -8.98
CA PHE A 65 7.79 -1.54 -8.27
C PHE A 65 7.29 -0.68 -7.12
N ILE A 66 5.97 -0.50 -7.03
CA ILE A 66 5.34 0.10 -5.87
C ILE A 66 5.22 -0.95 -4.76
N ILE A 67 5.71 -0.60 -3.57
CA ILE A 67 5.74 -1.46 -2.39
C ILE A 67 4.86 -0.82 -1.31
N THR A 68 3.57 -1.16 -1.33
CA THR A 68 2.57 -0.72 -0.34
C THR A 68 1.82 -1.91 0.24
N ALA A 69 1.02 -1.71 1.29
CA ALA A 69 -0.03 -2.67 1.63
C ALA A 69 -0.97 -2.92 0.44
N ASP A 70 -1.64 -4.08 0.42
CA ASP A 70 -2.69 -4.39 -0.55
C ASP A 70 -3.95 -3.62 -0.21
N SER A 71 -4.10 -2.46 -0.83
CA SER A 71 -5.30 -1.64 -0.65
C SER A 71 -6.42 -2.10 -1.59
N PRO A 72 -7.61 -2.44 -1.06
CA PRO A 72 -8.77 -2.68 -1.92
C PRO A 72 -9.25 -1.42 -2.65
N LEU A 73 -8.84 -0.20 -2.25
CA LEU A 73 -9.13 1.02 -2.99
C LEU A 73 -8.54 0.99 -4.41
N SER A 74 -7.48 0.21 -4.64
CA SER A 74 -6.91 0.00 -5.97
C SER A 74 -7.88 -0.65 -6.98
N ARG A 75 -8.99 -1.23 -6.49
CA ARG A 75 -10.03 -1.86 -7.30
C ARG A 75 -11.26 -0.95 -7.48
N ILE A 76 -11.27 0.23 -6.86
CA ILE A 76 -12.36 1.21 -6.92
C ILE A 76 -12.00 2.30 -7.93
N ASP A 77 -12.96 2.68 -8.77
CA ASP A 77 -12.83 3.87 -9.62
C ASP A 77 -12.60 5.12 -8.73
N PRO A 78 -11.50 5.87 -8.92
CA PRO A 78 -11.23 7.07 -8.14
C PRO A 78 -12.36 8.09 -8.16
N LEU A 79 -13.10 8.23 -9.26
CA LEU A 79 -14.23 9.15 -9.33
C LEU A 79 -15.35 8.74 -8.37
N ASN A 80 -15.63 7.43 -8.27
CA ASN A 80 -16.62 6.91 -7.33
C ASN A 80 -16.17 7.12 -5.89
N PHE A 81 -14.90 6.83 -5.58
CA PHE A 81 -14.35 7.06 -4.25
C PHE A 81 -14.42 8.53 -3.84
N PHE A 82 -14.07 9.45 -4.73
CA PHE A 82 -14.08 10.87 -4.41
C PHE A 82 -15.48 11.48 -4.36
N ALA A 83 -16.46 10.91 -5.06
CA ALA A 83 -17.86 11.31 -4.98
C ALA A 83 -18.51 10.86 -3.66
N ASP A 84 -18.21 9.66 -3.18
CA ASP A 84 -18.73 9.12 -1.92
C ASP A 84 -17.68 8.28 -1.17
N ARG A 85 -16.79 8.97 -0.45
CA ARG A 85 -15.72 8.31 0.33
C ARG A 85 -16.29 7.44 1.44
N ARG A 86 -17.30 7.95 2.14
CA ARG A 86 -17.91 7.27 3.29
C ARG A 86 -18.57 5.98 2.83
N GLY A 87 -19.43 6.03 1.81
CA GLY A 87 -20.11 4.86 1.28
C GLY A 87 -19.15 3.83 0.67
N CYS A 88 -18.11 4.28 -0.03
CA CYS A 88 -17.08 3.37 -0.55
C CYS A 88 -16.32 2.66 0.58
N LEU A 89 -15.93 3.38 1.64
CA LEU A 89 -15.27 2.78 2.80
C LEU A 89 -16.21 1.81 3.53
N GLU A 90 -17.47 2.17 3.74
CA GLU A 90 -18.47 1.31 4.37
C GLU A 90 -18.72 0.02 3.57
N ALA A 91 -18.72 0.09 2.25
CA ALA A 91 -18.86 -1.09 1.38
C ALA A 91 -17.65 -2.03 1.47
N LEU A 92 -16.44 -1.48 1.63
CA LEU A 92 -15.21 -2.27 1.78
C LEU A 92 -15.03 -2.83 3.20
N TYR A 93 -15.40 -2.05 4.21
CA TYR A 93 -15.22 -2.34 5.62
C TYR A 93 -16.49 -1.96 6.38
N PRO A 94 -17.51 -2.84 6.40
CA PRO A 94 -18.74 -2.58 7.13
C PRO A 94 -18.46 -2.22 8.60
N GLY A 95 -19.08 -1.14 9.08
CA GLY A 95 -18.84 -0.58 10.42
C GLY A 95 -17.80 0.54 10.48
N ILE A 96 -16.99 0.76 9.44
CA ILE A 96 -16.02 1.87 9.42
C ILE A 96 -16.71 3.24 9.49
N GLY A 97 -17.96 3.34 9.03
CA GLY A 97 -18.79 4.54 9.08
C GLY A 97 -18.96 5.07 10.50
N ALA A 98 -19.05 4.22 11.52
CA ALA A 98 -19.14 4.66 12.91
C ALA A 98 -17.91 5.49 13.34
N TRP A 99 -16.72 5.07 12.89
CA TRP A 99 -15.45 5.75 13.11
C TRP A 99 -15.24 6.98 12.22
N ILE A 100 -16.03 7.13 11.17
CA ILE A 100 -16.05 8.35 10.35
C ILE A 100 -17.00 9.37 10.98
N ASP A 101 -18.17 8.89 11.42
CA ASP A 101 -19.25 9.71 11.95
C ASP A 101 -18.90 10.30 13.34
N ASP A 102 -18.05 9.64 14.13
CA ASP A 102 -17.51 10.15 15.41
C ASP A 102 -16.28 11.09 15.26
N GLY A 103 -15.72 11.18 14.05
CA GLY A 103 -14.54 11.98 13.73
C GLY A 103 -13.18 11.31 14.00
N THR A 104 -13.14 10.04 14.44
CA THR A 104 -11.89 9.29 14.65
C THR A 104 -11.11 9.10 13.36
N LEU A 105 -11.82 8.92 12.24
CA LEU A 105 -11.27 8.81 10.88
C LEU A 105 -11.78 9.95 10.01
N ASP A 106 -10.86 10.57 9.26
CA ASP A 106 -11.21 11.52 8.21
C ASP A 106 -10.89 10.93 6.82
N PRO A 107 -11.90 10.44 6.08
CA PRO A 107 -11.70 9.90 4.73
C PRO A 107 -11.07 10.88 3.74
N ARG A 108 -11.15 12.20 3.99
CA ARG A 108 -10.55 13.22 3.11
C ARG A 108 -9.03 13.16 3.09
N THR A 109 -8.42 12.53 4.10
CA THR A 109 -6.97 12.29 4.16
C THR A 109 -6.50 11.24 3.16
N ILE A 110 -7.41 10.43 2.61
CA ILE A 110 -7.12 9.45 1.56
C ILE A 110 -7.18 10.16 0.21
N THR A 111 -6.00 10.55 -0.29
CA THR A 111 -5.83 11.27 -1.57
C THR A 111 -5.09 10.45 -2.62
N GLU A 112 -4.46 9.35 -2.21
CA GLU A 112 -3.66 8.48 -3.06
C GLU A 112 -3.83 7.02 -2.64
N TRP A 113 -3.74 6.12 -3.60
CA TRP A 113 -3.58 4.70 -3.39
C TRP A 113 -2.95 4.08 -4.62
N TYR A 114 -2.30 2.94 -4.44
CA TYR A 114 -1.52 2.30 -5.48
C TYR A 114 -1.90 0.84 -5.63
N THR A 115 -1.82 0.35 -6.86
CA THR A 115 -1.85 -1.09 -7.12
C THR A 115 -0.45 -1.66 -6.97
N ILE A 116 -0.35 -2.84 -6.35
CA ILE A 116 0.90 -3.60 -6.23
C ILE A 116 0.98 -4.77 -7.23
N GLU A 117 0.08 -4.79 -8.22
CA GLU A 117 -0.05 -5.92 -9.13
C GLU A 117 1.23 -6.19 -9.93
N HIS A 118 1.95 -5.15 -10.32
CA HIS A 118 3.25 -5.29 -10.98
C HIS A 118 4.29 -6.00 -10.10
N ALA A 119 4.34 -5.67 -8.81
CA ALA A 119 5.23 -6.32 -7.85
C ALA A 119 4.84 -7.79 -7.62
N ARG A 120 3.54 -8.11 -7.60
CA ARG A 120 3.07 -9.49 -7.51
C ARG A 120 3.47 -10.32 -8.72
N GLN A 121 3.22 -9.80 -9.92
CA GLN A 121 3.40 -10.55 -11.16
C GLN A 121 4.88 -10.77 -11.48
N VAL A 122 5.72 -9.76 -11.25
CA VAL A 122 7.13 -9.79 -11.68
C VAL A 122 8.07 -10.27 -10.57
N LEU A 123 7.85 -9.83 -9.33
CA LEU A 123 8.71 -10.21 -8.20
C LEU A 123 8.17 -11.41 -7.41
N GLY A 124 6.93 -11.83 -7.64
CA GLY A 124 6.26 -12.81 -6.76
C GLY A 124 6.03 -12.27 -5.34
N TRP A 125 6.08 -10.95 -5.16
CA TRP A 125 6.00 -10.31 -3.85
C TRP A 125 4.57 -9.96 -3.46
N GLN A 126 4.21 -10.17 -2.20
CA GLN A 126 2.98 -9.66 -1.61
C GLN A 126 3.18 -9.24 -0.14
N PRO A 127 2.45 -8.20 0.31
CA PRO A 127 2.44 -7.83 1.71
C PRO A 127 1.68 -8.86 2.56
N ARG A 128 2.07 -8.96 3.83
CA ARG A 128 1.44 -9.75 4.89
C ARG A 128 0.63 -8.85 5.83
N ARG A 129 1.03 -7.60 6.06
CA ARG A 129 0.25 -6.64 6.86
C ARG A 129 -0.53 -5.70 5.95
N ASN A 130 -1.85 -5.88 5.92
CA ASN A 130 -2.80 -5.01 5.23
C ASN A 130 -3.73 -4.36 6.27
N PHE A 131 -4.49 -3.36 5.86
CA PHE A 131 -5.47 -2.73 6.74
C PHE A 131 -6.48 -3.76 7.26
N ARG A 132 -6.81 -3.64 8.54
CA ARG A 132 -7.92 -4.33 9.19
C ARG A 132 -8.64 -3.31 10.04
N LEU A 133 -9.96 -3.27 9.93
CA LEU A 133 -10.78 -2.51 10.86
C LEU A 133 -10.75 -3.25 12.22
N PRO A 134 -10.51 -2.57 13.36
CA PRO A 134 -10.59 -3.19 14.67
C PRO A 134 -11.97 -3.79 14.93
N GLU A 135 -12.00 -4.91 15.65
CA GLU A 135 -13.24 -5.47 16.20
C GLU A 135 -13.61 -4.69 17.47
N GLY A 136 -14.83 -4.15 17.53
CA GLY A 136 -15.28 -3.29 18.63
C GLY A 136 -15.80 -1.96 18.12
N GLY A 137 -16.75 -1.37 18.85
CA GLY A 137 -17.29 -0.05 18.51
C GLY A 137 -16.31 1.06 18.88
N VAL A 138 -16.65 2.30 18.52
CA VAL A 138 -15.94 3.54 18.89
C VAL A 138 -15.57 3.62 20.39
N GLY A 139 -16.29 2.90 21.27
CA GLY A 139 -16.05 2.88 22.71
C GLY A 139 -15.13 1.78 23.26
N ASP A 140 -14.70 0.81 22.44
CA ASP A 140 -13.93 -0.36 22.89
C ASP A 140 -12.42 -0.25 22.65
N VAL A 141 -11.97 0.79 21.93
CA VAL A 141 -10.56 1.03 21.60
C VAL A 141 -10.10 2.25 22.41
N VAL A 142 -9.72 2.01 23.68
CA VAL A 142 -9.10 3.00 24.58
C VAL A 142 -7.75 2.47 25.06
#